data_AF-A0A7C4L3R0-F1
#
_entry.id   AF-A0A7C4L3R0-F1
#
_cell.length_a   1.000
_cell.length_b   1.000
_cell.length_c   1.000
_cell.angle_alpha   90.00
_cell.angle_beta   90.00
_cell.angle_gamma   90.00
#
_symmetry.space_group_name_H-M   'P 1'
#
loop_
_entity.id
_entity.type
_entity.pdbx_description
1 polymer ?
#
loop_
_entity_poly.entity_id
_entity_poly.type
_entity_poly.pdbx_seq_one_letter_code
_entity_poly.pdbx_strand_id
1 'polypeptide(L)'
;MSKLTTKVSIPVILAGIFAMTVFIAFDHENINLPFYILIFLLSVFVLFFGFATGQQFSSPVKKLLERAKELSEGNLSTRVYLETKDELSELAKVFNKIAENMEYSKTEQENTEKSVGIKVRAKTQELEETIEALEQKVKNRTVELERLISEYDRFKQNIKNKEKETEDLRKELESLRQKSGKIGRPKKVTKQI
;
A
#
# COMPACT_ATOMS: atom_id res chain seq x y z
N MET A 1 23.50 13.84 39.75
CA MET A 1 24.16 12.74 39.00
C MET A 1 23.11 11.91 38.29
N SER A 2 23.35 11.43 37.07
CA SER A 2 22.38 10.57 36.39
C SER A 2 22.36 9.19 37.04
N LYS A 3 21.23 8.47 36.97
CA LYS A 3 21.15 7.09 37.50
C LYS A 3 22.21 6.18 36.88
N LEU A 4 22.65 6.47 35.65
CA LEU A 4 23.65 5.68 34.93
C LEU A 4 25.08 5.98 35.42
N THR A 5 25.42 7.25 35.64
CA THR A 5 26.74 7.66 36.15
C THR A 5 27.01 7.03 37.51
N THR A 6 26.03 7.04 38.41
CA THR A 6 26.16 6.46 39.74
C THR A 6 26.32 4.92 39.68
N LYS A 7 25.63 4.25 38.75
CA LYS A 7 25.76 2.79 38.56
C LYS A 7 27.12 2.36 38.03
N VAL A 8 27.78 3.20 37.21
CA VAL A 8 29.13 2.90 36.69
C VAL A 8 30.21 3.30 37.70
N SER A 9 30.09 4.45 38.37
CA SER A 9 31.10 4.93 39.31
C SER A 9 31.19 4.12 40.61
N ILE A 10 30.07 3.65 41.17
CA ILE A 10 30.06 2.96 42.47
C ILE A 10 30.95 1.71 42.48
N PRO A 11 30.86 0.77 41.52
CA PRO A 11 31.72 -0.40 41.50
C PRO A 11 33.21 -0.06 41.41
N VAL A 12 33.56 0.95 40.61
CA VAL A 12 34.96 1.41 40.45
C VAL A 12 35.50 1.98 41.76
N ILE A 13 34.71 2.81 42.44
CA ILE A 13 35.08 3.40 43.74
C ILE A 13 35.20 2.30 44.81
N LEU A 14 34.24 1.36 44.86
CA LEU A 14 34.25 0.24 45.81
C LEU A 14 35.47 -0.66 45.62
N ALA A 15 35.83 -0.97 44.36
CA ALA A 15 37.04 -1.74 44.07
C ALA A 15 38.31 -1.02 44.52
N GLY A 16 38.39 0.31 44.33
CA GLY A 16 39.50 1.13 44.80
C GLY A 16 39.61 1.16 46.33
N ILE A 17 38.48 1.32 47.04
CA ILE A 17 38.43 1.28 48.50
C ILE A 17 38.83 -0.12 49.00
N PHE A 18 38.34 -1.19 48.37
CA PHE A 18 38.70 -2.55 48.73
C PHE A 18 40.21 -2.79 48.57
N ALA A 19 40.80 -2.38 47.44
CA ALA A 19 42.24 -2.46 47.22
C ALA A 19 43.03 -1.69 48.30
N MET A 20 42.57 -0.49 48.69
CA MET A 20 43.17 0.25 49.81
C MET A 20 43.09 -0.51 51.12
N THR A 21 41.93 -1.09 51.45
CA THR A 21 41.78 -1.84 52.71
C THR A 21 42.71 -3.05 52.79
N VAL A 22 42.89 -3.76 51.66
CA VAL A 22 43.82 -4.90 51.57
C VAL A 22 45.26 -4.42 51.71
N PHE A 23 45.62 -3.32 51.06
CA PHE A 23 46.97 -2.74 51.13
C PHE A 23 47.32 -2.31 52.56
N ILE A 24 46.40 -1.63 53.25
CA ILE A 24 46.58 -1.22 54.65
C ILE A 24 46.77 -2.43 55.57
N ALA A 25 46.01 -3.51 55.35
CA ALA A 25 46.10 -4.72 56.17
C ALA A 25 47.46 -5.44 56.02
N PHE A 26 48.13 -5.31 54.87
CA PHE A 26 49.39 -5.98 54.60
C PHE A 26 50.61 -5.24 55.19
N ASP A 27 50.56 -3.91 55.27
CA ASP A 27 51.71 -3.06 55.66
C ASP A 27 51.51 -2.36 57.03
N HIS A 28 50.84 -3.05 57.97
CA HIS A 28 50.49 -2.48 59.28
C HIS A 28 51.71 -2.02 60.11
N GLU A 29 52.88 -2.63 59.94
CA GLU A 29 54.06 -2.33 60.77
C GLU A 29 54.74 -0.99 60.43
N ASN A 30 54.39 -0.33 59.30
CA ASN A 30 55.06 0.90 58.81
C ASN A 30 54.19 2.17 58.86
N ILE A 31 53.21 2.23 59.78
CA ILE A 31 52.27 3.37 59.86
C ILE A 31 52.96 4.62 60.42
N ASN A 32 53.45 5.48 59.53
CA ASN A 32 54.04 6.79 59.84
C ASN A 32 53.19 7.92 59.24
N LEU A 33 53.41 9.18 59.66
CA LEU A 33 52.74 10.36 59.07
C LEU A 33 52.72 10.39 57.52
N PRO A 34 53.82 10.11 56.78
CA PRO A 34 53.81 10.08 55.31
C PRO A 34 52.85 9.02 54.73
N PHE A 35 52.63 7.91 55.43
CA PHE A 35 51.70 6.86 55.01
C PHE A 35 50.24 7.36 55.01
N TYR A 36 49.84 8.12 56.03
CA TYR A 36 48.50 8.72 56.08
C TYR A 36 48.25 9.74 54.96
N ILE A 37 49.27 10.55 54.64
CA ILE A 37 49.19 11.53 53.55
C ILE A 37 49.01 10.80 52.20
N LEU A 38 49.73 9.70 52.00
CA LEU A 38 49.61 8.87 50.80
C LEU A 38 48.21 8.27 50.64
N ILE A 39 47.66 7.69 51.72
CA ILE A 39 46.30 7.11 51.70
C ILE A 39 45.26 8.19 51.40
N PHE A 40 45.39 9.36 52.01
CA PHE A 40 44.48 10.48 51.75
C PHE A 40 44.51 10.88 50.27
N LEU A 41 45.71 11.05 49.69
CA LEU A 41 45.87 11.42 48.29
C LEU A 41 45.30 10.34 47.35
N LEU A 42 45.57 9.06 47.63
CA LEU A 42 44.99 7.96 46.87
C LEU A 42 43.46 7.92 46.98
N SER A 43 42.89 8.21 48.15
CA SER A 43 41.43 8.24 48.37
C SER A 43 40.78 9.30 47.50
N VAL A 44 41.36 10.50 47.48
CA VAL A 44 40.93 11.59 46.59
C VAL A 44 41.05 11.17 45.12
N PHE A 45 42.15 10.52 44.75
CA PHE A 45 42.37 10.03 43.39
C PHE A 45 41.31 8.99 42.97
N VAL A 46 41.01 8.00 43.81
CA VAL A 46 39.99 6.97 43.50
C VAL A 46 38.61 7.58 43.32
N LEU A 47 38.23 8.55 44.16
CA LEU A 47 36.96 9.25 44.02
C LEU A 47 36.89 10.04 42.72
N PHE A 48 37.94 10.79 42.39
CA PHE A 48 38.02 11.57 41.15
C PHE A 48 38.01 10.66 39.92
N PHE A 49 38.81 9.60 39.92
CA PHE A 49 38.91 8.64 38.82
C PHE A 49 37.61 7.88 38.58
N GLY A 50 36.95 7.43 39.65
CA GLY A 50 35.66 6.75 39.57
C GLY A 50 34.55 7.66 39.02
N PHE A 51 34.55 8.94 39.40
CA PHE A 51 33.64 9.94 38.84
C PHE A 51 33.92 10.20 37.35
N ALA A 52 35.18 10.44 36.98
CA ALA A 52 35.59 10.70 35.59
C ALA A 52 35.21 9.53 34.66
N THR A 53 35.53 8.30 35.08
CA THR A 53 35.18 7.07 34.36
C THR A 53 33.67 6.93 34.19
N GLY A 54 32.90 7.10 35.26
CA GLY A 54 31.44 7.01 35.18
C GLY A 54 30.83 8.02 34.21
N GLN A 55 31.37 9.24 34.16
CA GLN A 55 30.93 10.26 33.23
C GLN A 55 31.30 9.92 31.78
N GLN A 56 32.51 9.41 31.55
CA GLN A 56 33.03 9.02 30.23
C GLN A 56 32.18 7.93 29.56
N PHE A 57 31.72 6.94 30.32
CA PHE A 57 30.87 5.87 29.77
C PHE A 57 29.38 6.24 29.72
N SER A 58 28.88 6.92 30.76
CA SER A 58 27.44 7.19 30.85
C SER A 58 26.97 8.25 29.87
N SER A 59 27.82 9.23 29.52
CA SER A 59 27.43 10.31 28.62
C SER A 59 27.13 9.80 27.19
N PRO A 60 28.02 9.03 26.52
CA PRO A 60 27.73 8.43 25.22
C PRO A 60 26.50 7.53 25.23
N VAL A 61 26.36 6.67 26.25
CA VAL A 61 25.22 5.74 26.36
C VAL A 61 23.90 6.51 26.52
N LYS A 62 23.89 7.57 27.33
CA LYS A 62 22.71 8.42 27.49
C LYS A 62 22.34 9.11 26.17
N LYS A 63 23.33 9.63 25.44
CA LYS A 63 23.11 10.26 24.13
C LYS A 63 22.52 9.27 23.13
N LEU A 64 23.04 8.03 23.09
CA LEU A 64 22.48 6.96 22.26
C LEU A 64 21.02 6.65 22.65
N LEU A 65 20.73 6.52 23.95
CA LEU A 65 19.38 6.24 24.45
C LEU A 65 18.39 7.36 24.09
N GLU A 66 18.80 8.62 24.18
CA GLU A 66 17.97 9.76 23.83
C GLU A 66 17.61 9.77 22.34
N ARG A 67 18.60 9.55 21.47
CA ARG A 67 18.36 9.44 20.02
C ARG A 67 17.54 8.21 19.65
N ALA A 68 17.74 7.09 20.35
CA ALA A 68 16.92 5.90 20.14
C ALA A 68 15.46 6.13 20.52
N LYS A 69 15.19 6.94 21.54
CA LYS A 69 13.82 7.36 21.87
C LYS A 69 13.22 8.23 20.77
N GLU A 70 13.95 9.24 20.30
CA GLU A 70 13.51 10.07 19.17
C GLU A 70 13.19 9.21 17.94
N LEU A 71 14.03 8.22 17.62
CA LEU A 71 13.80 7.29 16.51
C LEU A 71 12.51 6.48 16.75
N SER A 72 12.30 5.99 17.97
CA SER A 72 11.10 5.20 18.33
C SER A 72 9.81 6.03 18.30
N GLU A 73 9.90 7.34 18.52
CA GLU A 73 8.79 8.28 18.44
C GLU A 73 8.48 8.70 16.99
N GLY A 74 9.25 8.20 16.01
CA GLY A 74 9.01 8.39 14.58
C GLY A 74 9.92 9.42 13.91
N ASN A 75 10.89 10.00 14.62
CA ASN A 75 11.89 10.88 14.01
C ASN A 75 12.99 10.06 13.31
N LEU A 76 12.76 9.67 12.06
CA LEU A 76 13.68 8.83 11.27
C LEU A 76 14.96 9.55 10.82
N SER A 77 14.97 10.88 10.85
CA SER A 77 16.15 11.70 10.52
C SER A 77 17.13 11.83 11.70
N THR A 78 16.82 11.24 12.86
CA THR A 78 17.71 11.28 14.03
C THR A 78 19.02 10.56 13.76
N ARG A 79 20.12 11.10 14.28
CA ARG A 79 21.48 10.55 14.14
C ARG A 79 22.28 10.73 15.43
N VAL A 80 23.19 9.80 15.68
CA VAL A 80 24.10 9.79 16.83
C VAL A 80 25.53 10.00 16.33
N TYR A 81 26.19 11.02 16.89
CA TYR A 81 27.61 11.28 16.68
C TYR A 81 28.34 11.21 18.02
N LEU A 82 29.28 10.27 18.14
CA LEU A 82 30.13 10.09 19.31
C LEU A 82 31.58 10.35 18.91
N GLU A 83 32.31 11.06 19.75
CA GLU A 83 33.74 11.38 19.55
C GLU A 83 34.67 10.27 20.09
N THR A 84 34.10 9.21 20.66
CA THR A 84 34.87 8.06 21.14
C THR A 84 35.42 7.24 19.96
N LYS A 85 36.49 6.49 20.18
CA LYS A 85 37.15 5.63 19.17
C LYS A 85 37.04 4.15 19.55
N ASP A 86 35.92 3.79 20.13
CA ASP A 86 35.62 2.49 20.73
C ASP A 86 34.35 1.88 20.12
N GLU A 87 33.91 0.74 20.66
CA GLU A 87 32.71 0.01 20.25
C GLU A 87 31.44 0.86 20.39
N LEU A 88 31.41 1.89 21.25
CA LEU A 88 30.27 2.81 21.33
C LEU A 88 30.15 3.65 20.06
N SER A 89 31.27 4.06 19.48
CA SER A 89 31.28 4.79 18.20
C SER A 89 30.83 3.90 17.04
N GLU A 90 31.17 2.61 17.07
CA GLU A 90 30.69 1.63 16.09
C GLU A 90 29.18 1.39 16.25
N LEU A 91 28.71 1.25 17.48
CA LEU A 91 27.28 1.14 17.78
C LEU A 91 26.49 2.37 17.29
N ALA A 92 27.05 3.57 17.43
CA ALA A 92 26.45 4.78 16.87
C ALA A 92 26.35 4.74 15.33
N LYS A 93 27.35 4.19 14.64
CA LYS A 93 27.30 4.00 13.17
C LYS A 93 26.21 3.01 12.77
N VAL A 94 26.11 1.88 13.48
CA VAL A 94 25.05 0.88 13.25
C VAL A 94 23.67 1.49 13.50
N PHE A 95 23.50 2.25 14.58
CA PHE A 95 22.27 2.99 14.87
C PHE A 95 21.90 3.93 13.71
N ASN A 96 22.85 4.72 13.20
CA ASN A 96 22.61 5.63 12.09
C ASN A 96 22.20 4.89 10.81
N LYS A 97 22.76 3.69 10.56
CA LYS A 97 22.37 2.86 9.42
C LYS A 97 20.94 2.35 9.55
N ILE A 98 20.52 1.98 10.76
CA ILE A 98 19.13 1.58 11.03
C ILE A 98 18.19 2.76 10.76
N ALA A 99 18.51 3.94 11.29
CA ALA A 99 17.71 5.15 11.09
C ALA A 99 17.59 5.51 9.59
N GLU A 100 18.69 5.46 8.85
CA GLU A 100 18.72 5.68 7.40
C GLU A 100 17.84 4.67 6.64
N ASN A 101 17.94 3.38 6.97
CA ASN A 101 17.13 2.35 6.31
C ASN A 101 15.63 2.54 6.58
N MET A 102 15.26 2.94 7.81
CA MET A 102 13.87 3.24 8.15
C MET A 102 13.36 4.47 7.38
N GLU A 103 14.15 5.54 7.32
CA GLU A 103 13.83 6.76 6.56
C GLU A 103 13.62 6.44 5.08
N TYR A 104 14.53 5.68 4.48
CA TYR A 104 14.41 5.22 3.09
C TYR A 104 13.15 4.36 2.87
N SER A 105 12.90 3.39 3.75
CA SER A 105 11.71 2.53 3.64
C SER A 105 10.41 3.33 3.73
N LYS A 106 10.38 4.39 4.54
CA LYS A 106 9.22 5.28 4.66
C LYS A 106 8.99 6.07 3.38
N THR A 107 10.05 6.62 2.79
CA THR A 107 9.97 7.33 1.50
C THR A 107 9.52 6.42 0.37
N GLU A 108 10.04 5.19 0.29
CA GLU A 108 9.61 4.20 -0.71
C GLU A 108 8.14 3.82 -0.55
N GLN A 109 7.66 3.68 0.69
CA GLN A 109 6.24 3.43 0.95
C GLN A 109 5.37 4.59 0.43
N GLU A 110 5.73 5.84 0.71
CA GLU A 110 4.98 7.01 0.25
C GLU A 110 4.97 7.14 -1.28
N ASN A 111 6.09 6.84 -1.93
CA ASN A 111 6.18 6.81 -3.39
C ASN A 111 5.32 5.70 -3.99
N THR A 112 5.31 4.53 -3.36
CA THR A 112 4.48 3.40 -3.77
C THR A 112 3.00 3.75 -3.65
N GLU A 113 2.57 4.30 -2.51
CA GLU A 113 1.19 4.74 -2.28
C GLU A 113 0.72 5.74 -3.35
N LYS A 114 1.55 6.74 -3.69
CA LYS A 114 1.27 7.70 -4.77
C LYS A 114 1.12 7.00 -6.13
N SER A 115 2.05 6.11 -6.47
CA SER A 115 2.03 5.41 -7.77
C SER A 115 0.80 4.51 -7.92
N VAL A 116 0.41 3.82 -6.85
CA VAL A 116 -0.79 2.97 -6.80
C VAL A 116 -2.02 3.85 -6.95
N GLY A 117 -2.10 4.99 -6.26
CA GLY A 117 -3.21 5.94 -6.39
C GLY A 117 -3.41 6.43 -7.83
N ILE A 118 -2.31 6.80 -8.51
CA ILE A 118 -2.36 7.20 -9.93
C ILE A 118 -2.86 6.06 -10.81
N LYS A 119 -2.34 4.84 -10.61
CA LYS A 119 -2.72 3.66 -11.40
C LYS A 119 -4.19 3.28 -11.20
N VAL A 120 -4.69 3.33 -9.97
CA VAL A 120 -6.09 3.07 -9.66
C VAL A 120 -6.97 4.09 -10.37
N ARG A 121 -6.66 5.39 -10.25
CA ARG A 121 -7.43 6.45 -10.91
C ARG A 121 -7.47 6.27 -12.43
N ALA A 122 -6.33 5.97 -13.06
CA ALA A 122 -6.25 5.72 -14.49
C ALA A 122 -7.11 4.51 -14.89
N LYS A 123 -7.06 3.40 -14.13
CA LYS A 123 -7.87 2.22 -14.41
C LYS A 123 -9.36 2.45 -14.20
N THR A 124 -9.74 3.22 -13.19
CA THR A 124 -11.15 3.59 -12.97
C THR A 124 -11.69 4.41 -14.13
N GLN A 125 -10.92 5.40 -14.62
CA GLN A 125 -11.31 6.21 -15.77
C GLN A 125 -11.46 5.35 -17.04
N GLU A 126 -10.49 4.49 -17.35
CA GLU A 126 -10.57 3.57 -18.50
C GLU A 126 -11.80 2.65 -18.43
N LEU A 127 -12.13 2.18 -17.22
CA LEU A 127 -13.32 1.35 -16.99
C LEU A 127 -14.61 2.13 -17.19
N GLU A 128 -14.67 3.38 -16.72
CA GLU A 128 -15.81 4.29 -16.90
C GLU A 128 -16.05 4.59 -18.40
N GLU A 129 -15.00 4.94 -19.14
CA GLU A 129 -15.07 5.13 -20.60
C GLU A 129 -15.57 3.86 -21.32
N THR A 130 -15.13 2.68 -20.87
CA THR A 130 -15.57 1.40 -21.44
C THR A 130 -17.04 1.12 -21.12
N ILE A 131 -17.49 1.41 -19.89
CA ILE A 131 -18.90 1.28 -19.49
C ILE A 131 -19.77 2.21 -20.35
N GLU A 132 -19.40 3.48 -20.48
CA GLU A 132 -20.13 4.44 -21.32
C GLU A 132 -20.21 3.96 -22.78
N ALA A 133 -19.11 3.47 -23.34
CA ALA A 133 -19.08 2.93 -24.70
C ALA A 133 -19.98 1.69 -24.85
N LEU A 134 -20.00 0.80 -23.85
CA LEU A 134 -20.88 -0.37 -23.84
C LEU A 134 -22.35 0.02 -23.71
N GLU A 135 -22.69 1.00 -22.87
CA GLU A 135 -24.04 1.53 -22.74
C GLU A 135 -24.55 2.14 -24.05
N GLN A 136 -23.71 2.93 -24.73
CA GLN A 136 -24.05 3.46 -26.07
C GLN A 136 -24.28 2.33 -27.08
N LYS A 137 -23.43 1.29 -27.05
CA LYS A 137 -23.57 0.13 -27.94
C LYS A 137 -24.85 -0.65 -27.67
N VAL A 138 -25.20 -0.85 -26.40
CA VAL A 138 -26.46 -1.50 -26.00
C VAL A 138 -27.64 -0.65 -26.46
N LYS A 139 -27.63 0.66 -26.21
CA LYS A 139 -28.67 1.59 -26.64
C LYS A 139 -28.88 1.54 -28.16
N ASN A 140 -27.81 1.63 -28.95
CA ASN A 140 -27.88 1.56 -30.40
C ASN A 140 -28.47 0.23 -30.88
N ARG A 141 -28.06 -0.90 -30.28
CA ARG A 141 -28.62 -2.22 -30.58
C ARG A 141 -30.10 -2.32 -30.22
N THR A 142 -30.53 -1.73 -29.10
CA THR A 142 -31.94 -1.71 -28.71
C THR A 142 -32.78 -0.93 -29.73
N VAL A 143 -32.31 0.24 -30.17
CA VAL A 143 -32.99 1.03 -31.22
C VAL A 143 -33.06 0.28 -32.55
N GLU A 144 -31.98 -0.42 -32.93
CA GLU A 144 -31.96 -1.25 -34.14
C GLU A 144 -32.96 -2.42 -34.05
N LEU A 145 -33.02 -3.09 -32.90
CA LEU A 145 -33.98 -4.17 -32.64
C LEU A 145 -35.43 -3.66 -32.69
N GLU A 146 -35.73 -2.51 -32.08
CA GLU A 146 -37.07 -1.87 -32.14
C GLU A 146 -37.48 -1.54 -33.58
N ARG A 147 -36.54 -1.05 -34.39
CA ARG A 147 -36.77 -0.79 -35.80
C ARG A 147 -37.07 -2.08 -36.57
N LEU A 148 -36.29 -3.13 -36.32
CA LEU A 148 -36.45 -4.42 -36.98
C LEU A 148 -37.80 -5.08 -36.63
N ILE A 149 -38.23 -4.99 -35.37
CA ILE A 149 -39.56 -5.43 -34.91
C ILE A 149 -40.65 -4.65 -35.66
N SER A 150 -40.53 -3.32 -35.75
CA SER A 150 -41.50 -2.48 -36.46
C SER A 150 -41.59 -2.80 -37.96
N GLU A 151 -40.46 -3.10 -38.61
CA GLU A 151 -40.42 -3.53 -40.00
C GLU A 151 -41.05 -4.91 -40.18
N TYR A 152 -40.77 -5.85 -39.27
CA TYR A 152 -41.38 -7.18 -39.24
C TYR A 152 -42.91 -7.10 -39.10
N ASP A 153 -43.43 -6.27 -38.20
CA ASP A 153 -44.87 -6.09 -38.00
C ASP A 153 -45.57 -5.52 -39.25
N ARG A 154 -44.94 -4.55 -39.93
CA ARG A 154 -45.46 -4.04 -41.22
C ARG A 154 -45.48 -5.12 -42.29
N PHE A 155 -44.40 -5.90 -42.40
CA PHE A 155 -44.32 -6.99 -43.38
C PHE A 155 -45.40 -8.03 -43.12
N LYS A 156 -45.58 -8.45 -41.86
CA LYS A 156 -46.64 -9.36 -41.43
C LYS A 156 -48.03 -8.84 -41.82
N GLN A 157 -48.30 -7.55 -41.63
CA GLN A 157 -49.58 -6.94 -42.01
C GLN A 157 -49.78 -6.93 -43.53
N ASN A 158 -48.73 -6.64 -44.30
CA ASN A 158 -48.77 -6.69 -45.77
C ASN A 158 -49.07 -8.10 -46.30
N ILE A 159 -48.43 -9.13 -45.72
CA ILE A 159 -48.72 -10.53 -46.06
C ILE A 159 -50.18 -10.87 -45.76
N LYS A 160 -50.67 -10.51 -44.57
CA LYS A 160 -52.07 -10.75 -44.18
C LYS A 160 -53.07 -10.06 -45.12
N ASN A 161 -52.77 -8.84 -45.56
CA ASN A 161 -53.61 -8.12 -46.52
C ASN A 161 -53.59 -8.80 -47.89
N LYS A 162 -52.41 -9.23 -48.37
CA LYS A 162 -52.29 -10.00 -49.62
C LYS A 162 -53.02 -11.34 -49.55
N GLU A 163 -52.96 -12.04 -48.42
CA GLU A 163 -53.71 -13.29 -48.22
C GLU A 163 -55.22 -13.05 -48.39
N LYS A 164 -55.77 -12.02 -47.73
CA LYS A 164 -57.18 -11.63 -47.91
C LYS A 164 -57.51 -11.29 -49.36
N GLU A 165 -56.68 -10.48 -50.02
CA GLU A 165 -56.86 -10.10 -51.42
C GLU A 165 -56.85 -11.33 -52.34
N THR A 166 -55.91 -12.26 -52.13
CA THR A 166 -55.87 -13.52 -52.90
C THR A 166 -57.07 -14.41 -52.63
N GLU A 167 -57.60 -14.41 -51.41
CA GLU A 167 -58.79 -15.17 -51.05
C GLU A 167 -60.04 -14.59 -51.70
N ASP A 168 -60.17 -13.27 -51.72
CA ASP A 168 -61.27 -12.56 -52.38
C ASP A 168 -61.19 -12.73 -53.90
N LEU A 169 -60.01 -12.59 -54.50
CA LEU A 169 -59.77 -12.86 -55.93
C LEU A 169 -60.11 -14.31 -56.30
N ARG A 170 -59.81 -15.28 -55.41
CA ARG A 170 -60.17 -16.67 -55.64
C ARG A 170 -61.69 -16.88 -55.64
N LYS A 171 -62.41 -16.27 -54.68
CA LYS A 171 -63.89 -16.29 -54.65
C LYS A 171 -64.48 -15.64 -55.89
N GLU A 172 -63.91 -14.51 -56.34
CA GLU A 172 -64.34 -13.82 -57.55
C GLU A 172 -64.10 -14.66 -58.80
N LEU A 173 -62.92 -15.27 -58.95
CA LEU A 173 -62.58 -16.18 -60.04
C LEU A 173 -63.53 -17.39 -60.08
N GLU A 174 -63.85 -17.98 -58.93
CA GLU A 174 -64.84 -19.06 -58.82
C GLU A 174 -66.22 -18.62 -59.30
N SER A 175 -66.66 -17.42 -58.94
CA SER A 175 -67.94 -16.84 -59.38
C SER A 175 -67.96 -16.54 -60.90
N LEU A 176 -66.85 -16.04 -61.46
CA LEU A 176 -66.70 -15.79 -62.90
C LEU A 176 -66.67 -17.08 -63.70
N ARG A 177 -65.99 -18.11 -63.20
CA ARG A 177 -66.01 -19.45 -63.79
C ARG A 177 -67.42 -20.01 -63.83
N GLN A 178 -68.21 -19.82 -62.76
CA GLN A 178 -69.60 -20.24 -62.69
C GLN A 178 -70.52 -19.48 -63.67
N LYS A 179 -70.25 -18.18 -63.93
CA LYS A 179 -70.94 -17.38 -64.96
C LYS A 179 -70.54 -17.75 -66.40
N SER A 180 -69.25 -17.98 -66.67
CA SER A 180 -68.75 -18.36 -68.01
C SER A 180 -69.22 -19.75 -68.46
N GLY A 181 -69.45 -20.68 -67.52
CA GLY A 181 -70.03 -22.00 -67.81
C GLY A 181 -71.46 -21.96 -68.37
N LYS A 182 -72.14 -20.81 -68.35
CA LYS A 182 -73.48 -20.62 -68.94
C LYS A 182 -73.47 -19.96 -70.33
N ILE A 183 -72.34 -19.46 -70.83
CA ILE A 183 -72.23 -18.77 -72.12
C ILE A 183 -71.19 -19.50 -72.99
N GLY A 184 -71.59 -20.59 -73.64
CA GLY A 184 -70.67 -21.31 -74.52
C GLY A 184 -71.11 -22.70 -74.97
N ARG A 185 -72.20 -22.80 -75.75
CA ARG A 185 -72.35 -23.89 -76.74
C ARG A 185 -72.70 -23.27 -78.09
N PRO A 186 -71.81 -23.30 -79.10
CA PRO A 186 -72.14 -22.83 -80.44
C PRO A 186 -73.04 -23.85 -81.16
N LYS A 187 -74.06 -23.35 -81.87
CA LYS A 187 -74.93 -24.13 -82.79
C LYS A 187 -74.08 -24.75 -83.91
N LYS A 188 -74.18 -26.07 -84.09
CA LYS A 188 -73.73 -26.75 -85.31
C LYS A 188 -74.54 -26.22 -86.50
N VAL A 189 -73.86 -25.63 -87.47
CA VAL A 189 -74.41 -25.30 -88.79
C VAL A 189 -74.19 -26.50 -89.69
N THR A 190 -75.29 -27.07 -90.18
CA THR A 190 -75.34 -28.07 -91.24
C THR A 190 -74.85 -27.45 -92.55
N LYS A 191 -73.94 -28.13 -93.26
CA LYS A 191 -73.77 -27.93 -94.71
C LYS A 191 -73.83 -29.28 -95.41
N GLN A 192 -74.78 -29.37 -96.33
CA GLN A 192 -74.89 -30.35 -97.41
C GLN A 192 -73.59 -30.32 -98.24
N ILE A 193 -73.09 -31.48 -98.68
CA ILE A 193 -73.33 -32.08 -100.01
C ILE A 193 -73.36 -33.61 -99.79
#